data_AF-A0A4U8TCE8-F1
#
_entry.id   AF-A0A4U8TCE8-F1
#
_cell.length_a   1.000
_cell.length_b   1.000
_cell.length_c   1.000
_cell.angle_alpha   90.00
_cell.angle_beta   90.00
_cell.angle_gamma   90.00
#
_symmetry.space_group_name_H-M   'P 1'
#
loop_
_entity.id
_entity.type
_entity.pdbx_description
1 polymer ?
#
loop_
_entity_poly.entity_id
_entity_poly.type
_entity_poly.pdbx_seq_one_letter_code
_entity_poly.pdbx_strand_id
1 'polypeptide(L)'
;MQNSVIILIVGASGAGKDSLLNVAKKHFKDNASFNFVQRFIDRIPDNNEKNFFIDTASFNLLDNFFISKWEANAHHYGIPKHFIKPNCINIISISREAIKDFESKFKNVYVIEIYVPLSLLKQRLEARGREDSNQIEHRLKMAKKKVKARNLTRFNNARNFTQCGKKFCDLIQSIAASSDFSKDYIESNLQDFIDSKNPFNFFTPSNNPSKILYFLGSSDSGAIPVHNCNCKACEKYRKENKKNLSTCAFLTLDSKFILLDCGIDEISNIFDGNKIAAIFLTHFHADHALGLLRLRYSKDKIICYHPSDEQGFGDLFKHKKNIIYKALKPFESVKIKHITFTALPLIHSKPTFGYFIESKSENIAYLTDCAGLKKDSMDFLKSKNIDICYIDAGAFIESNDLSQKPKKDSPNHLSYLEAQHIIDTLKPKTARLMHISHRILQSLSTQNLRYEYVL
;
A
#
# COMPACT_ATOMS: atom_id res chain seq x y z
N MET A 1 -2.56 -20.63 5.91
CA MET A 1 -3.19 -19.42 5.34
C MET A 1 -3.01 -18.30 6.35
N GLN A 2 -2.57 -17.11 5.92
CA GLN A 2 -2.22 -15.94 6.75
C GLN A 2 -3.29 -15.59 7.80
N ASN A 3 -2.85 -14.91 8.87
CA ASN A 3 -3.63 -14.57 10.07
C ASN A 3 -4.76 -13.58 9.76
N SER A 4 -5.84 -14.07 9.15
CA SER A 4 -7.01 -13.29 8.72
C SER A 4 -8.22 -13.62 9.59
N VAL A 5 -8.98 -12.60 9.95
CA VAL A 5 -10.23 -12.74 10.71
C VAL A 5 -11.38 -12.69 9.72
N ILE A 6 -12.25 -13.71 9.76
CA ILE A 6 -13.46 -13.76 8.93
C ILE A 6 -14.66 -13.45 9.82
N ILE A 7 -15.39 -12.38 9.50
CA ILE A 7 -16.66 -12.05 10.14
C ILE A 7 -17.78 -12.29 9.13
N LEU A 8 -18.54 -13.36 9.34
CA LEU A 8 -19.67 -13.74 8.51
C LEU A 8 -20.95 -13.11 9.05
N ILE A 9 -21.61 -12.29 8.23
CA ILE A 9 -22.88 -11.66 8.56
C ILE A 9 -23.99 -12.52 7.97
N VAL A 10 -24.81 -13.09 8.85
CA VAL A 10 -25.96 -13.93 8.50
C VAL A 10 -27.23 -13.37 9.12
N GLY A 11 -28.39 -13.81 8.63
CA GLY A 11 -29.68 -13.39 9.15
C GLY A 11 -30.78 -13.45 8.10
N ALA A 12 -32.03 -13.41 8.55
CA ALA A 12 -33.18 -13.48 7.65
C ALA A 12 -33.23 -12.27 6.67
N SER A 13 -33.87 -12.47 5.52
CA SER A 13 -34.27 -11.33 4.67
C SER A 13 -35.21 -10.43 5.48
N GLY A 14 -35.02 -9.10 5.43
CA GLY A 14 -35.79 -8.14 6.27
C GLY A 14 -35.22 -7.88 7.66
N ALA A 15 -34.21 -8.63 8.12
CA ALA A 15 -33.53 -8.37 9.40
C ALA A 15 -32.69 -7.07 9.40
N GLY A 16 -32.45 -6.46 8.23
CA GLY A 16 -31.72 -5.19 8.08
C GLY A 16 -30.20 -5.34 7.98
N LYS A 17 -29.71 -6.49 7.53
CA LYS A 17 -28.26 -6.77 7.32
C LYS A 17 -27.60 -5.73 6.43
N ASP A 18 -28.16 -5.47 5.24
CA ASP A 18 -27.53 -4.60 4.24
C ASP A 18 -27.50 -3.15 4.73
N SER A 19 -28.53 -2.71 5.46
CA SER A 19 -28.56 -1.40 6.10
C SER A 19 -27.46 -1.25 7.16
N LEU A 20 -27.27 -2.24 8.02
CA LEU A 20 -26.20 -2.25 9.02
C LEU A 20 -24.81 -2.33 8.37
N LEU A 21 -24.65 -3.14 7.33
CA LEU A 21 -23.42 -3.22 6.54
C LEU A 21 -23.10 -1.90 5.86
N ASN A 22 -24.09 -1.16 5.36
CA ASN A 22 -23.88 0.16 4.79
C ASN A 22 -23.43 1.19 5.83
N VAL A 23 -23.96 1.12 7.06
CA VAL A 23 -23.48 1.94 8.18
C VAL A 23 -22.03 1.58 8.52
N ALA A 24 -21.73 0.29 8.67
CA ALA A 24 -20.38 -0.19 8.98
C ALA A 24 -19.38 0.19 7.87
N LYS A 25 -19.75 0.05 6.59
CA LYS A 25 -18.93 0.48 5.44
C LYS A 25 -18.60 1.97 5.49
N LYS A 26 -19.56 2.82 5.90
CA LYS A 26 -19.33 4.26 6.05
C LYS A 26 -18.44 4.55 7.27
N HIS A 27 -18.68 3.87 8.39
CA HIS A 27 -17.94 4.06 9.63
C HIS A 27 -16.47 3.65 9.51
N PHE A 28 -16.20 2.51 8.87
CA PHE A 28 -14.85 1.98 8.66
C PHE A 28 -14.24 2.37 7.31
N LYS A 29 -14.82 3.35 6.60
CA LYS A 29 -14.40 3.71 5.22
C LYS A 29 -12.91 4.03 5.13
N ASP A 30 -12.37 4.73 6.13
CA ASP A 30 -10.97 5.15 6.17
C ASP A 30 -10.07 4.13 6.89
N ASN A 31 -10.64 3.01 7.36
CA ASN A 31 -9.90 1.94 8.02
C ASN A 31 -9.78 0.68 7.14
N ALA A 32 -8.74 0.66 6.29
CA ALA A 32 -8.42 -0.47 5.43
C ALA A 32 -8.13 -1.84 6.12
N SER A 33 -8.07 -1.91 7.47
CA SER A 33 -8.05 -3.20 8.17
C SER A 33 -9.39 -3.93 8.07
N PHE A 34 -10.48 -3.22 7.75
CA PHE A 34 -11.81 -3.77 7.50
C PHE A 34 -12.04 -3.92 6.00
N ASN A 35 -12.08 -5.17 5.54
CA ASN A 35 -12.35 -5.52 4.15
C ASN A 35 -13.80 -5.98 4.01
N PHE A 36 -14.63 -5.19 3.32
CA PHE A 36 -16.01 -5.57 3.02
C PHE A 36 -16.08 -6.33 1.71
N VAL A 37 -16.25 -7.64 1.79
CA VAL A 37 -16.17 -8.53 0.63
C VAL A 37 -17.46 -8.49 -0.17
N GLN A 38 -17.33 -8.24 -1.47
CA GLN A 38 -18.43 -8.28 -2.42
C GLN A 38 -18.59 -9.68 -3.02
N ARG A 39 -19.83 -10.08 -3.30
CA ARG A 39 -20.20 -11.39 -3.84
C ARG A 39 -20.36 -11.35 -5.35
N PHE A 40 -20.06 -12.47 -6.00
CA PHE A 40 -20.57 -12.78 -7.34
C PHE A 40 -21.92 -13.47 -7.20
N ILE A 41 -22.91 -13.03 -7.96
CA ILE A 41 -24.27 -13.59 -7.94
C ILE A 41 -24.81 -13.61 -9.36
N ASP A 42 -25.52 -14.67 -9.73
CA ASP A 42 -26.27 -14.79 -10.99
C ASP A 42 -27.61 -14.05 -10.98
N ARG A 43 -27.62 -12.91 -10.29
CA ARG A 43 -28.73 -11.98 -10.21
C ARG A 43 -28.22 -10.57 -10.45
N ILE A 44 -28.94 -9.82 -11.26
CA ILE A 44 -28.67 -8.40 -11.49
C ILE A 44 -28.69 -7.66 -10.14
N PRO A 45 -27.69 -6.80 -9.83
CA PRO A 45 -27.65 -6.03 -8.60
C PRO A 45 -28.88 -5.15 -8.45
N ASP A 46 -29.37 -5.00 -7.22
CA ASP A 46 -30.44 -4.05 -6.89
C ASP A 46 -29.87 -2.83 -6.13
N ASN A 47 -30.69 -1.80 -5.94
CA ASN A 47 -30.26 -0.56 -5.26
C ASN A 47 -29.80 -0.78 -3.79
N ASN A 48 -30.12 -1.93 -3.19
CA ASN A 48 -29.85 -2.21 -1.78
C ASN A 48 -28.63 -3.12 -1.59
N GLU A 49 -28.34 -3.98 -2.56
CA GLU A 49 -27.24 -4.95 -2.51
C GLU A 49 -26.31 -4.79 -3.72
N LYS A 50 -25.08 -4.34 -3.46
CA LYS A 50 -24.01 -4.37 -4.48
C LYS A 50 -23.46 -5.79 -4.61
N ASN A 51 -23.55 -6.39 -5.79
CA ASN A 51 -22.88 -7.64 -6.17
C ASN A 51 -22.20 -7.48 -7.55
N PHE A 52 -21.27 -8.38 -7.85
CA PHE A 52 -20.80 -8.59 -9.22
C PHE A 52 -21.78 -9.53 -9.90
N PHE A 53 -22.39 -9.08 -11.00
CA PHE A 53 -23.23 -9.94 -11.82
C PHE A 53 -22.37 -10.90 -12.62
N ILE A 54 -22.79 -12.16 -12.71
CA ILE A 54 -22.19 -13.17 -13.56
C ILE A 54 -23.30 -14.12 -14.00
N ASP A 55 -23.40 -14.45 -15.28
CA ASP A 55 -24.38 -15.43 -15.73
C ASP A 55 -24.08 -16.83 -15.17
N THR A 56 -25.11 -17.67 -15.09
CA THR A 56 -25.01 -19.01 -14.48
C THR A 56 -24.00 -19.91 -15.22
N ALA A 57 -23.86 -19.79 -16.54
CA ALA A 57 -22.90 -20.60 -17.30
C ALA A 57 -21.45 -20.21 -16.93
N SER A 58 -21.15 -18.92 -16.92
CA SER A 58 -19.84 -18.40 -16.48
C SER A 58 -19.55 -18.71 -15.02
N PHE A 59 -20.55 -18.66 -14.13
CA PHE A 59 -20.38 -18.98 -12.72
C PHE A 59 -19.91 -20.43 -12.51
N ASN A 60 -20.46 -21.36 -13.30
CA ASN A 60 -20.15 -22.79 -13.24
C ASN A 60 -18.75 -23.10 -13.79
N LEU A 61 -18.23 -22.32 -14.75
CA LEU A 61 -16.88 -22.50 -15.28
C LEU A 61 -15.77 -22.07 -14.29
N LEU A 62 -16.11 -21.30 -13.25
CA LEU A 62 -15.16 -20.69 -12.32
C LEU A 62 -14.96 -21.51 -11.03
N ASP A 63 -14.83 -22.83 -11.11
CA ASP A 63 -14.73 -23.71 -9.93
C ASP A 63 -13.53 -23.40 -9.01
N ASN A 64 -12.35 -23.13 -9.59
CA ASN A 64 -11.15 -22.82 -8.81
C ASN A 64 -11.00 -21.34 -8.43
N PHE A 65 -11.91 -20.48 -8.87
CA PHE A 65 -11.87 -19.03 -8.61
C PHE A 65 -12.46 -18.66 -7.24
N PHE A 66 -13.50 -19.38 -6.83
CA PHE A 66 -14.25 -19.10 -5.61
C PHE A 66 -13.70 -19.87 -4.40
N ILE A 67 -13.63 -19.21 -3.25
CA ILE A 67 -13.29 -19.85 -1.97
C ILE A 67 -14.51 -20.52 -1.35
N SER A 68 -15.71 -20.02 -1.61
CA SER A 68 -16.98 -20.65 -1.23
C SER A 68 -17.97 -20.38 -2.35
N LYS A 69 -18.73 -21.42 -2.69
CA LYS A 69 -19.87 -21.36 -3.59
C LYS A 69 -21.06 -21.98 -2.88
N TRP A 70 -22.22 -21.35 -2.96
CA TRP A 70 -23.44 -21.93 -2.42
C TRP A 70 -24.65 -21.45 -3.23
N GLU A 71 -25.75 -22.18 -3.12
CA GLU A 71 -27.04 -21.80 -3.68
C GLU A 71 -27.95 -21.29 -2.56
N ALA A 72 -28.68 -20.20 -2.80
CA ALA A 72 -29.72 -19.74 -1.88
C ALA A 72 -30.80 -18.91 -2.61
N ASN A 73 -32.07 -19.20 -2.33
CA ASN A 73 -33.19 -18.50 -2.98
C ASN A 73 -33.10 -18.54 -4.52
N ALA A 74 -32.79 -19.71 -5.10
CA ALA A 74 -32.67 -19.94 -6.55
C ALA A 74 -31.57 -19.12 -7.27
N HIS A 75 -30.55 -18.68 -6.52
CA HIS A 75 -29.38 -18.00 -7.07
C HIS A 75 -28.09 -18.64 -6.58
N HIS A 76 -27.05 -18.54 -7.39
CA HIS A 76 -25.70 -18.99 -7.07
C HIS A 76 -24.89 -17.83 -6.52
N TYR A 77 -24.15 -18.08 -5.44
CA TYR A 77 -23.33 -17.08 -4.77
C TYR A 77 -21.90 -17.57 -4.71
N GLY A 78 -20.96 -16.69 -5.02
CA GLY A 78 -19.53 -16.99 -4.97
C GLY A 78 -18.74 -15.89 -4.27
N ILE A 79 -17.79 -16.29 -3.43
CA ILE A 79 -16.78 -15.39 -2.86
C ILE A 79 -15.44 -15.71 -3.52
N PRO A 80 -14.81 -14.79 -4.27
CA PRO A 80 -13.52 -15.06 -4.91
C PRO A 80 -12.40 -15.24 -3.88
N LYS A 81 -11.46 -16.16 -4.15
CA LYS A 81 -10.31 -16.42 -3.26
C LYS A 81 -9.48 -15.14 -3.02
N HIS A 82 -9.23 -14.36 -4.07
CA HIS A 82 -8.40 -13.15 -4.01
C HIS A 82 -9.11 -11.93 -3.40
N PHE A 83 -10.40 -12.03 -3.05
CA PHE A 83 -11.10 -10.97 -2.33
C PHE A 83 -10.97 -11.07 -0.82
N ILE A 84 -10.48 -12.21 -0.31
CA ILE A 84 -10.11 -12.36 1.10
C ILE A 84 -8.72 -11.77 1.30
N LYS A 85 -8.65 -10.63 1.99
CA LYS A 85 -7.37 -9.96 2.26
C LYS A 85 -6.71 -10.62 3.48
N PRO A 86 -5.43 -11.02 3.37
CA PRO A 86 -4.68 -11.49 4.52
C PRO A 86 -4.48 -10.36 5.54
N ASN A 87 -4.31 -10.72 6.81
CA ASN A 87 -4.08 -9.78 7.92
C ASN A 87 -5.15 -8.68 8.05
N CYS A 88 -6.34 -8.92 7.50
CA CYS A 88 -7.49 -8.03 7.57
C CYS A 88 -8.67 -8.73 8.24
N ILE A 89 -9.63 -7.91 8.67
CA ILE A 89 -10.95 -8.32 9.13
C ILE A 89 -11.86 -8.33 7.90
N ASN A 90 -12.12 -9.54 7.39
CA ASN A 90 -12.93 -9.75 6.20
C ASN A 90 -14.40 -9.91 6.60
N ILE A 91 -15.21 -8.89 6.32
CA ILE A 91 -16.63 -8.86 6.62
C ILE A 91 -17.40 -9.31 5.38
N ILE A 92 -18.13 -10.42 5.52
CA ILE A 92 -18.77 -11.10 4.39
C ILE A 92 -20.24 -11.35 4.71
N SER A 93 -21.14 -10.81 3.89
CA SER A 93 -22.55 -11.17 3.95
C SER A 93 -22.73 -12.52 3.25
N ILE A 94 -23.22 -13.55 3.96
CA ILE A 94 -23.42 -14.90 3.41
C ILE A 94 -24.76 -15.50 3.83
N SER A 95 -25.13 -16.63 3.22
CA SER A 95 -26.21 -17.48 3.71
C SER A 95 -25.69 -18.44 4.79
N ARG A 96 -26.59 -19.02 5.59
CA ARG A 96 -26.23 -19.86 6.74
C ARG A 96 -25.52 -21.15 6.31
N GLU A 97 -25.82 -21.62 5.10
CA GLU A 97 -25.31 -22.83 4.48
C GLU A 97 -23.80 -22.70 4.17
N ALA A 98 -23.33 -21.49 3.88
CA ALA A 98 -21.93 -21.23 3.53
C ALA A 98 -20.99 -21.10 4.74
N ILE A 99 -21.51 -21.07 5.98
CA ILE A 99 -20.68 -20.90 7.19
C ILE A 99 -19.59 -21.99 7.28
N LYS A 100 -19.97 -23.25 7.02
CA LYS A 100 -19.08 -24.41 7.15
C LYS A 100 -17.89 -24.33 6.17
N ASP A 101 -18.09 -23.74 5.00
CA ASP A 101 -17.02 -23.55 4.02
C ASP A 101 -15.90 -22.66 4.58
N PHE A 102 -16.25 -21.59 5.28
CA PHE A 102 -15.27 -20.69 5.87
C PHE A 102 -14.63 -21.32 7.11
N GLU A 103 -15.41 -21.96 7.99
CA GLU A 103 -14.88 -22.62 9.20
C GLU A 103 -13.94 -23.79 8.90
N SER A 104 -14.11 -24.46 7.75
CA SER A 104 -13.18 -25.52 7.30
C SER A 104 -11.88 -24.97 6.72
N LYS A 105 -11.86 -23.72 6.24
CA LYS A 105 -10.72 -23.11 5.53
C LYS A 105 -9.94 -22.11 6.39
N PHE A 106 -10.58 -21.52 7.40
CA PHE A 106 -10.00 -20.48 8.25
C PHE A 106 -10.09 -20.84 9.72
N LYS A 107 -9.04 -20.48 10.47
CA LYS A 107 -8.98 -20.68 11.92
C LYS A 107 -9.86 -19.67 12.67
N ASN A 108 -9.78 -18.40 12.29
CA ASN A 108 -10.43 -17.28 12.99
C ASN A 108 -11.73 -16.86 12.28
N VAL A 109 -12.80 -17.63 12.47
CA VAL A 109 -14.12 -17.34 11.89
C VAL A 109 -15.11 -16.97 12.99
N TYR A 110 -15.77 -15.83 12.83
CA TYR A 110 -16.80 -15.29 13.70
C TYR A 110 -18.08 -15.10 12.89
N VAL A 111 -19.22 -15.41 13.49
CA VAL A 111 -20.52 -15.29 12.83
C VAL A 111 -21.38 -14.32 13.62
N ILE A 112 -21.86 -13.28 12.96
CA ILE A 112 -22.86 -12.36 13.52
C ILE A 112 -24.20 -12.66 12.87
N GLU A 113 -25.13 -13.22 13.66
CA GLU A 113 -26.51 -13.40 13.25
C GLU A 113 -27.33 -12.14 13.56
N ILE A 114 -27.70 -11.40 12.52
CA ILE A 114 -28.65 -10.28 12.63
C ILE A 114 -30.07 -10.84 12.71
N TYR A 115 -30.79 -10.49 13.77
CA TYR A 115 -32.18 -10.87 13.96
C TYR A 115 -33.04 -9.70 14.44
N VAL A 116 -34.34 -9.86 14.24
CA VAL A 116 -35.41 -9.03 14.82
C VAL A 116 -36.54 -9.96 15.28
N PRO A 117 -37.43 -9.52 16.20
CA PRO A 117 -38.63 -10.27 16.56
C PRO A 117 -39.45 -10.67 15.33
N LEU A 118 -40.06 -11.86 15.34
CA LEU A 118 -40.80 -12.38 14.19
C LEU A 118 -41.97 -11.47 13.77
N SER A 119 -42.63 -10.82 14.74
CA SER A 119 -43.68 -9.82 14.48
C SER A 119 -43.16 -8.64 13.65
N LEU A 120 -42.00 -8.08 14.05
CA LEU A 120 -41.35 -6.99 13.31
C LEU A 120 -40.79 -7.45 11.96
N LEU A 121 -40.29 -8.68 11.88
CA LEU A 121 -39.83 -9.26 10.61
C LEU A 121 -40.97 -9.37 9.61
N LYS A 122 -42.13 -9.88 10.05
CA LYS A 122 -43.36 -9.99 9.26
C LYS A 122 -43.78 -8.62 8.74
N GLN A 123 -43.89 -7.62 9.64
CA GLN A 123 -44.24 -6.25 9.27
C GLN A 123 -43.27 -5.65 8.22
N ARG A 124 -41.96 -5.89 8.36
CA ARG A 124 -40.96 -5.40 7.39
C ARG A 124 -41.04 -6.10 6.03
N LEU A 125 -41.40 -7.38 5.99
CA LEU A 125 -41.60 -8.11 4.74
C LEU A 125 -42.87 -7.63 4.03
N GLU A 126 -43.98 -7.51 4.77
CA GLU A 126 -45.26 -6.98 4.27
C GLU A 126 -45.10 -5.57 3.70
N ALA A 127 -44.43 -4.67 4.44
CA ALA A 127 -44.22 -3.28 4.01
C ALA A 127 -43.37 -3.14 2.75
N ARG A 128 -42.56 -4.14 2.38
CA ARG A 128 -41.73 -4.09 1.16
C ARG A 128 -42.53 -4.48 -0.08
N GLY A 129 -43.65 -5.19 0.08
CA GLY A 129 -44.58 -5.55 -0.99
C GLY A 129 -44.00 -6.45 -2.09
N ARG A 130 -42.90 -7.17 -1.82
CA ARG A 130 -42.21 -8.03 -2.81
C ARG A 130 -42.60 -9.50 -2.70
N GLU A 131 -43.39 -9.87 -1.69
CA GLU A 131 -43.69 -11.26 -1.34
C GLU A 131 -45.18 -11.46 -1.05
N ASP A 132 -45.72 -12.61 -1.47
CA ASP A 132 -47.07 -13.05 -1.08
C ASP A 132 -47.10 -13.65 0.33
N SER A 133 -48.30 -13.92 0.86
CA SER A 133 -48.50 -14.46 2.21
C SER A 133 -47.77 -15.79 2.45
N ASN A 134 -47.72 -16.68 1.44
CA ASN A 134 -47.06 -17.99 1.55
C ASN A 134 -45.52 -17.84 1.57
N GLN A 135 -44.98 -16.91 0.76
CA GLN A 135 -43.56 -16.58 0.74
C GLN A 135 -43.12 -15.92 2.05
N ILE A 136 -43.94 -15.04 2.64
CA ILE A 136 -43.68 -14.43 3.95
C ILE A 136 -43.65 -15.50 5.04
N GLU A 137 -44.64 -16.41 5.07
CA GLU A 137 -44.69 -17.48 6.06
C GLU A 137 -43.48 -18.42 5.93
N HIS A 138 -43.09 -18.77 4.70
CA HIS A 138 -41.89 -19.54 4.42
C HIS A 138 -40.62 -18.84 4.97
N ARG A 139 -40.46 -17.54 4.71
CA ARG A 139 -39.33 -16.74 5.24
C ARG A 139 -39.33 -16.68 6.77
N LEU A 140 -40.49 -16.56 7.42
CA LEU A 140 -40.61 -16.60 8.89
C LEU A 140 -40.23 -17.98 9.45
N LYS A 141 -40.64 -19.06 8.78
CA LYS A 141 -40.23 -20.44 9.13
C LYS A 141 -38.72 -20.61 9.00
N MET A 142 -38.11 -20.07 7.95
CA MET A 142 -36.65 -20.08 7.78
C MET A 142 -35.93 -19.24 8.84
N ALA A 143 -36.48 -18.10 9.24
CA ALA A 143 -35.91 -17.26 10.29
C ALA A 143 -35.78 -17.97 11.64
N LYS A 144 -36.72 -18.89 11.96
CA LYS A 144 -36.70 -19.73 13.18
C LYS A 144 -35.59 -20.79 13.21
N LYS A 145 -35.01 -21.17 12.06
CA LYS A 145 -33.92 -22.15 12.03
C LYS A 145 -32.70 -21.63 12.80
N LYS A 146 -32.13 -22.45 13.68
CA LYS A 146 -30.93 -22.11 14.45
C LYS A 146 -29.70 -22.03 13.53
N VAL A 147 -28.88 -21.01 13.73
CA VAL A 147 -27.55 -20.91 13.10
C VAL A 147 -26.59 -21.80 13.86
N LYS A 148 -25.84 -22.65 13.15
CA LYS A 148 -24.74 -23.43 13.71
C LYS A 148 -23.42 -22.80 13.25
N ALA A 149 -22.61 -22.36 14.20
CA ALA A 149 -21.28 -21.80 13.97
C ALA A 149 -20.44 -21.93 15.25
N ARG A 150 -19.12 -21.98 15.12
CA ARG A 150 -18.15 -22.07 16.23
C ARG A 150 -18.21 -20.84 17.13
N ASN A 151 -18.08 -19.65 16.54
CA ASN A 151 -18.07 -18.37 17.27
C ASN A 151 -19.28 -17.51 16.88
N LEU A 152 -20.47 -17.86 17.39
CA LEU A 152 -21.73 -17.19 17.06
C LEU A 152 -22.07 -16.06 18.04
N THR A 153 -22.27 -14.85 17.52
CA THR A 153 -22.88 -13.73 18.25
C THR A 153 -24.21 -13.35 17.60
N ARG A 154 -25.26 -13.17 18.41
CA ARG A 154 -26.58 -12.75 17.92
C ARG A 154 -26.77 -11.26 18.14
N PHE A 155 -27.10 -10.53 17.08
CA PHE A 155 -27.28 -9.08 17.09
C PHE A 155 -28.73 -8.69 16.83
N ASN A 156 -29.36 -8.01 17.79
CA ASN A 156 -30.76 -7.58 17.69
C ASN A 156 -30.86 -6.21 16.98
N ASN A 157 -31.50 -6.17 15.81
CA ASN A 157 -31.71 -4.96 15.01
C ASN A 157 -33.14 -4.39 15.11
N ALA A 158 -33.81 -4.58 16.26
CA ALA A 158 -35.19 -4.15 16.47
C ALA A 158 -35.35 -2.74 17.07
N ARG A 159 -34.25 -2.13 17.53
CA ARG A 159 -34.26 -0.81 18.19
C ARG A 159 -33.97 0.32 17.20
N ASN A 160 -33.86 1.55 17.72
CA ASN A 160 -33.47 2.75 16.96
C ASN A 160 -32.27 2.47 16.03
N PHE A 161 -32.44 2.76 14.73
CA PHE A 161 -31.48 2.38 13.70
C PHE A 161 -30.09 2.99 13.90
N THR A 162 -30.00 4.25 14.32
CA THR A 162 -28.72 4.92 14.59
C THR A 162 -27.97 4.25 15.74
N GLN A 163 -28.68 3.90 16.82
CA GLN A 163 -28.09 3.17 17.95
C GLN A 163 -27.67 1.75 17.57
N CYS A 164 -28.48 1.05 16.79
CA CYS A 164 -28.14 -0.28 16.25
C CYS A 164 -26.90 -0.20 15.35
N GLY A 165 -26.81 0.82 14.49
CA GLY A 165 -25.65 1.04 13.63
C GLY A 165 -24.35 1.22 14.43
N LYS A 166 -24.37 2.06 15.47
CA LYS A 166 -23.23 2.24 16.37
C LYS A 166 -22.84 0.93 17.08
N LYS A 167 -23.80 0.27 17.74
CA LYS A 167 -23.55 -1.00 18.44
C LYS A 167 -23.05 -2.11 17.53
N PHE A 168 -23.47 -2.11 16.27
CA PHE A 168 -22.99 -3.07 15.28
C PHE A 168 -21.52 -2.83 14.93
N CYS A 169 -21.11 -1.56 14.78
CA CYS A 169 -19.71 -1.19 14.60
C CYS A 169 -18.87 -1.56 15.84
N ASP A 170 -19.38 -1.24 17.04
CA ASP A 170 -18.72 -1.57 18.31
C ASP A 170 -18.50 -3.09 18.43
N LEU A 171 -19.49 -3.91 18.04
CA LEU A 171 -19.38 -5.37 18.04
C LEU A 171 -18.34 -5.88 17.03
N ILE A 172 -18.33 -5.33 15.82
CA ILE A 172 -17.31 -5.67 14.81
C ILE A 172 -15.90 -5.36 15.36
N GLN A 173 -15.76 -4.22 16.04
CA GLN A 173 -14.50 -3.78 16.61
C GLN A 173 -14.11 -4.61 17.86
N SER A 174 -15.07 -5.04 18.67
CA SER A 174 -14.79 -5.93 19.80
C SER A 174 -14.34 -7.31 19.34
N ILE A 175 -14.95 -7.87 18.29
CA ILE A 175 -14.52 -9.14 17.70
C ILE A 175 -13.12 -9.03 17.14
N ALA A 176 -12.82 -7.92 16.45
CA ALA A 176 -11.48 -7.60 15.98
C ALA A 176 -10.48 -7.55 17.16
N ALA A 177 -10.85 -6.89 18.26
CA ALA A 177 -10.03 -6.76 19.44
C ALA A 177 -9.97 -8.02 20.33
N SER A 178 -10.85 -9.02 20.17
CA SER A 178 -10.83 -10.25 20.97
C SER A 178 -10.17 -11.43 20.26
N SER A 179 -10.06 -11.36 18.94
CA SER A 179 -9.16 -12.26 18.20
C SER A 179 -7.71 -12.00 18.61
N ASP A 180 -6.77 -12.95 18.42
CA ASP A 180 -5.31 -12.84 18.71
C ASP A 180 -4.58 -11.66 18.02
N PHE A 181 -5.33 -10.67 17.57
CA PHE A 181 -4.97 -9.43 16.89
C PHE A 181 -4.59 -8.29 17.87
N SER A 182 -4.68 -8.44 19.20
CA SER A 182 -4.89 -7.26 20.07
C SER A 182 -4.09 -7.09 21.36
N LYS A 183 -3.13 -7.93 21.75
CA LYS A 183 -2.33 -7.66 22.97
C LYS A 183 -0.90 -7.18 22.75
N ASP A 184 -0.26 -7.56 21.66
CA ASP A 184 1.06 -7.02 21.30
C ASP A 184 0.99 -5.97 20.17
N TYR A 185 -0.19 -5.77 19.55
CA TYR A 185 -0.35 -5.11 18.25
C TYR A 185 -0.55 -3.58 18.34
N ILE A 186 -1.15 -3.03 19.40
CA ILE A 186 -1.56 -1.60 19.37
C ILE A 186 -0.41 -0.62 19.64
N GLU A 187 0.60 -1.01 20.42
CA GLU A 187 1.77 -0.17 20.70
C GLU A 187 2.97 -0.47 19.79
N SER A 188 3.05 -1.67 19.22
CA SER A 188 4.05 -2.01 18.19
C SER A 188 3.62 -1.58 16.77
N ASN A 189 2.32 -1.51 16.48
CA ASN A 189 1.82 -1.36 15.10
C ASN A 189 1.23 -0.02 14.77
N LEU A 190 1.80 1.06 15.30
CA LEU A 190 1.91 2.23 14.43
C LEU A 190 2.93 1.95 13.30
N GLN A 191 3.95 1.13 13.56
CA GLN A 191 4.97 0.75 12.58
C GLN A 191 4.44 -0.33 11.62
N ASP A 192 3.91 -1.47 12.09
CA ASP A 192 3.33 -2.46 11.16
C ASP A 192 2.00 -2.01 10.53
N PHE A 193 1.28 -1.00 11.06
CA PHE A 193 0.13 -0.41 10.36
C PHE A 193 0.58 0.44 9.16
N ILE A 194 1.76 1.06 9.25
CA ILE A 194 2.37 1.69 8.09
C ILE A 194 2.86 0.60 7.11
N ASP A 195 3.35 -0.54 7.60
CA ASP A 195 3.80 -1.64 6.74
C ASP A 195 2.61 -2.40 6.10
N SER A 196 1.52 -2.69 6.81
CA SER A 196 0.42 -3.55 6.34
C SER A 196 -0.68 -2.83 5.56
N LYS A 197 -0.75 -1.49 5.61
CA LYS A 197 -1.57 -0.66 4.71
C LYS A 197 -0.75 0.00 3.62
N ASN A 198 0.55 -0.29 3.54
CA ASN A 198 1.29 -0.04 2.33
C ASN A 198 0.82 -1.05 1.28
N PRO A 199 0.17 -0.64 0.17
CA PRO A 199 0.08 -1.52 -0.99
C PRO A 199 1.47 -1.94 -1.52
N PHE A 200 2.56 -1.40 -0.93
CA PHE A 200 3.96 -1.64 -1.23
C PHE A 200 4.72 -2.49 -0.21
N ASN A 201 4.03 -3.32 0.59
CA ASN A 201 4.71 -4.34 1.41
C ASN A 201 5.45 -5.42 0.57
N PHE A 202 5.50 -5.24 -0.75
CA PHE A 202 6.33 -5.96 -1.71
C PHE A 202 7.65 -5.23 -2.06
N PHE A 203 7.85 -3.98 -1.62
CA PHE A 203 8.95 -3.13 -2.08
C PHE A 203 9.81 -2.51 -0.97
N THR A 204 9.37 -2.53 0.29
CA THR A 204 10.18 -1.98 1.38
C THR A 204 11.31 -2.95 1.75
N PRO A 205 12.58 -2.53 1.61
CA PRO A 205 13.73 -3.32 2.03
C PRO A 205 13.62 -3.72 3.48
N SER A 206 13.89 -4.99 3.78
CA SER A 206 13.85 -5.51 5.16
C SER A 206 14.77 -4.76 6.13
N ASN A 207 15.75 -4.02 5.59
CA ASN A 207 16.80 -3.35 6.35
C ASN A 207 16.66 -1.81 6.35
N ASN A 208 15.49 -1.27 6.02
CA ASN A 208 15.24 0.18 5.98
C ASN A 208 15.20 0.79 7.41
N PRO A 209 16.10 1.71 7.77
CA PRO A 209 16.16 2.25 9.13
C PRO A 209 15.15 3.36 9.44
N SER A 210 14.53 3.97 8.42
CA SER A 210 13.59 5.09 8.59
C SER A 210 12.20 4.62 9.00
N LYS A 211 11.53 5.43 9.83
CA LYS A 211 10.14 5.19 10.26
C LYS A 211 9.11 5.91 9.39
N ILE A 212 9.54 6.85 8.55
CA ILE A 212 8.64 7.67 7.72
C ILE A 212 8.95 7.60 6.23
N LEU A 213 10.14 7.17 5.83
CA LEU A 213 10.57 7.11 4.43
C LEU A 213 10.65 5.66 3.95
N TYR A 214 9.94 5.36 2.87
CA TYR A 214 9.80 4.03 2.29
C TYR A 214 10.26 4.03 0.83
N PHE A 215 10.82 2.92 0.35
CA PHE A 215 11.30 2.78 -1.02
C PHE A 215 10.34 1.92 -1.85
N LEU A 216 10.04 2.38 -3.06
CA LEU A 216 9.46 1.55 -4.13
C LEU A 216 10.58 0.87 -4.95
N GLY A 217 11.74 1.51 -5.00
CA GLY A 217 12.93 1.05 -5.68
C GLY A 217 14.14 1.81 -5.21
N SER A 218 15.30 1.18 -5.30
CA SER A 218 16.62 1.70 -4.94
C SER A 218 17.68 1.29 -5.96
N SER A 219 17.26 0.78 -7.12
CA SER A 219 18.15 0.42 -8.22
C SER A 219 18.41 1.59 -9.16
N ASP A 220 19.41 1.41 -10.01
CA ASP A 220 19.68 2.29 -11.14
C ASP A 220 18.54 2.25 -12.19
N SER A 221 18.72 3.02 -13.27
CA SER A 221 17.82 3.06 -14.42
C SER A 221 17.48 1.68 -15.04
N GLY A 222 18.33 0.68 -14.86
CA GLY A 222 18.13 -0.67 -15.41
C GLY A 222 17.16 -1.52 -14.60
N ALA A 223 16.90 -1.14 -13.34
CA ALA A 223 16.21 -1.94 -12.33
C ALA A 223 16.83 -3.34 -12.17
N ILE A 224 16.30 -4.13 -11.23
CA ILE A 224 16.74 -5.52 -11.03
C ILE A 224 15.50 -6.41 -10.92
N PRO A 225 15.37 -7.47 -11.75
CA PRO A 225 16.33 -7.94 -12.74
C PRO A 225 16.35 -7.07 -14.01
N VAL A 226 17.54 -6.86 -14.58
CA VAL A 226 17.71 -6.20 -15.89
C VAL A 226 17.12 -7.09 -17.00
N HIS A 227 16.48 -6.47 -18.01
CA HIS A 227 15.89 -7.17 -19.16
C HIS A 227 16.91 -8.11 -19.83
N ASN A 228 16.53 -9.39 -20.02
CA ASN A 228 17.35 -10.45 -20.63
C ASN A 228 18.76 -10.69 -20.05
N CYS A 229 19.07 -10.16 -18.87
CA CYS A 229 20.36 -10.42 -18.23
C CYS A 229 20.40 -11.78 -17.52
N ASN A 230 21.40 -12.61 -17.80
CA ASN A 230 21.55 -13.96 -17.20
C ASN A 230 22.59 -14.00 -16.07
N CYS A 231 22.87 -12.86 -15.45
CA CYS A 231 23.79 -12.81 -14.31
C CYS A 231 23.15 -13.46 -13.07
N LYS A 232 23.97 -13.97 -12.14
CA LYS A 232 23.47 -14.73 -10.97
C LYS A 232 22.48 -13.93 -10.12
N ALA A 233 22.69 -12.62 -9.99
CA ALA A 233 21.79 -11.74 -9.25
C ALA A 233 20.41 -11.61 -9.93
N CYS A 234 20.39 -11.35 -11.25
CA CYS A 234 19.15 -11.25 -12.02
C CYS A 234 18.38 -12.59 -12.06
N GLU A 235 19.07 -13.72 -12.25
CA GLU A 235 18.45 -15.04 -12.22
C GLU A 235 17.83 -15.36 -10.87
N LYS A 236 18.53 -15.04 -9.77
CA LYS A 236 18.00 -15.17 -8.41
C LYS A 236 16.73 -14.34 -8.22
N TYR A 237 16.75 -13.06 -8.60
CA TYR A 237 15.58 -12.18 -8.51
C TYR A 237 14.38 -12.74 -9.29
N ARG A 238 14.60 -13.25 -10.52
CA ARG A 238 13.54 -13.91 -11.30
C ARG A 238 13.01 -15.16 -10.63
N LYS A 239 13.89 -16.04 -10.14
CA LYS A 239 13.50 -17.29 -9.45
C LYS A 239 12.68 -17.02 -8.18
N GLU A 240 13.01 -15.95 -7.47
CA GLU A 240 12.32 -15.53 -6.24
C GLU A 240 11.10 -14.63 -6.51
N ASN A 241 10.79 -14.32 -7.77
CA ASN A 241 9.76 -13.36 -8.17
C ASN A 241 9.92 -11.99 -7.47
N LYS A 242 11.17 -11.56 -7.29
CA LYS A 242 11.55 -10.27 -6.70
C LYS A 242 11.88 -9.24 -7.76
N LYS A 243 11.64 -7.97 -7.43
CA LYS A 243 12.04 -6.81 -8.23
C LYS A 243 12.59 -5.73 -7.31
N ASN A 244 13.64 -5.04 -7.74
CA ASN A 244 14.07 -3.75 -7.21
C ASN A 244 13.91 -2.73 -8.35
N LEU A 245 12.98 -1.80 -8.19
CA LEU A 245 12.66 -0.80 -9.21
C LEU A 245 13.71 0.33 -9.19
N SER A 246 13.66 1.19 -10.21
CA SER A 246 14.48 2.42 -10.21
C SER A 246 14.20 3.28 -8.98
N THR A 247 15.21 4.02 -8.56
CA THR A 247 15.22 4.77 -7.30
C THR A 247 14.01 5.69 -7.19
N CYS A 248 13.13 5.35 -6.25
CA CYS A 248 11.90 6.08 -5.97
C CYS A 248 11.46 5.75 -4.55
N ALA A 249 11.15 6.79 -3.78
CA ALA A 249 10.76 6.67 -2.40
C ALA A 249 9.51 7.51 -2.10
N PHE A 250 8.90 7.30 -0.94
CA PHE A 250 7.76 8.07 -0.50
C PHE A 250 7.66 8.16 1.01
N LEU A 251 6.98 9.21 1.46
CA LEU A 251 6.59 9.42 2.84
C LEU A 251 5.08 9.39 2.96
N THR A 252 4.59 8.94 4.12
CA THR A 252 3.19 9.07 4.49
C THR A 252 2.95 10.41 5.19
N LEU A 253 1.88 11.11 4.80
CA LEU A 253 1.43 12.34 5.44
C LEU A 253 -0.08 12.26 5.70
N ASP A 254 -0.44 11.85 6.91
CA ASP A 254 -1.80 11.50 7.29
C ASP A 254 -2.39 10.44 6.34
N SER A 255 -3.38 10.79 5.51
CA SER A 255 -4.00 9.93 4.50
C SER A 255 -3.51 10.23 3.07
N LYS A 256 -2.31 10.83 2.93
CA LYS A 256 -1.71 11.24 1.65
C LYS A 256 -0.26 10.78 1.55
N PHE A 257 0.29 10.88 0.35
CA PHE A 257 1.67 10.50 0.06
C PHE A 257 2.48 11.69 -0.45
N ILE A 258 3.75 11.76 -0.07
CA ILE A 258 4.74 12.64 -0.68
C ILE A 258 5.76 11.73 -1.38
N LEU A 259 6.00 11.92 -2.67
CA LEU A 259 6.97 11.11 -3.41
C LEU A 259 8.32 11.83 -3.48
N LEU A 260 9.40 11.06 -3.38
CA LEU A 260 10.74 11.43 -3.80
C LEU A 260 11.02 10.67 -5.09
N ASP A 261 11.08 11.43 -6.18
CA ASP A 261 11.05 10.90 -7.55
C ASP A 261 9.81 10.05 -7.88
N CYS A 262 9.64 9.72 -9.16
CA CYS A 262 8.48 8.99 -9.66
C CYS A 262 8.72 8.38 -11.06
N GLY A 263 9.92 7.89 -11.36
CA GLY A 263 10.23 7.37 -12.70
C GLY A 263 9.76 5.94 -12.97
N ILE A 264 9.08 5.30 -12.02
CA ILE A 264 8.42 4.01 -12.22
C ILE A 264 7.22 4.21 -13.17
N ASP A 265 7.13 3.46 -14.28
CA ASP A 265 6.00 3.60 -15.25
C ASP A 265 4.64 3.29 -14.59
N GLU A 266 4.59 2.29 -13.71
CA GLU A 266 3.38 1.87 -13.00
C GLU A 266 3.00 2.79 -11.82
N ILE A 267 3.68 3.93 -11.62
CA ILE A 267 3.49 4.80 -10.44
C ILE A 267 2.03 5.20 -10.20
N SER A 268 1.26 5.41 -11.28
CA SER A 268 -0.17 5.77 -11.19
C SER A 268 -1.04 4.63 -10.69
N ASN A 269 -0.69 3.39 -11.00
CA ASN A 269 -1.42 2.20 -10.54
C ASN A 269 -1.06 1.90 -9.08
N ILE A 270 0.23 2.06 -8.77
CA ILE A 270 0.81 1.95 -7.43
C ILE A 270 0.02 2.83 -6.45
N PHE A 271 -0.16 4.11 -6.76
CA PHE A 271 -0.91 5.05 -5.90
C PHE A 271 -2.38 5.24 -6.27
N ASP A 272 -2.99 4.33 -7.02
CA ASP A 272 -4.42 4.46 -7.37
C ASP A 272 -5.31 4.44 -6.11
N GLY A 273 -6.39 5.23 -6.13
CA GLY A 273 -7.27 5.46 -4.98
C GLY A 273 -6.64 6.27 -3.84
N ASN A 274 -5.35 6.64 -3.95
CA ASN A 274 -4.62 7.40 -2.94
C ASN A 274 -4.23 8.79 -3.43
N LYS A 275 -4.13 9.74 -2.50
CA LYS A 275 -3.80 11.12 -2.83
C LYS A 275 -2.29 11.39 -2.72
N ILE A 276 -1.68 11.78 -3.83
CA ILE A 276 -0.31 12.32 -3.85
C ILE A 276 -0.40 13.82 -3.52
N ALA A 277 0.13 14.21 -2.36
CA ALA A 277 0.15 15.59 -1.90
C ALA A 277 1.21 16.43 -2.63
N ALA A 278 2.39 15.86 -2.83
CA ALA A 278 3.51 16.50 -3.52
C ALA A 278 4.48 15.45 -4.06
N ILE A 279 5.28 15.86 -5.04
CA ILE A 279 6.45 15.15 -5.54
C ILE A 279 7.64 16.09 -5.33
N PHE A 280 8.72 15.57 -4.76
CA PHE A 280 10.03 16.20 -4.71
C PHE A 280 10.93 15.44 -5.67
N LEU A 281 11.07 15.99 -6.87
CA LEU A 281 11.88 15.41 -7.93
C LEU A 281 13.34 15.82 -7.73
N THR A 282 14.25 14.88 -7.72
CA THR A 282 15.70 15.12 -7.63
C THR A 282 16.20 15.76 -8.92
N HIS A 283 15.81 15.21 -10.07
CA HIS A 283 16.13 15.71 -11.41
C HIS A 283 15.30 15.06 -12.53
N PHE A 284 15.46 15.50 -13.78
CA PHE A 284 14.67 15.05 -14.93
C PHE A 284 15.33 13.97 -15.81
N HIS A 285 16.06 13.02 -15.24
CA HIS A 285 16.32 11.77 -15.97
C HIS A 285 15.07 10.89 -15.98
N ALA A 286 15.01 9.96 -16.95
CA ALA A 286 13.80 9.19 -17.22
C ALA A 286 13.38 8.31 -16.04
N ASP A 287 14.34 7.64 -15.43
CA ASP A 287 14.21 6.79 -14.24
C ASP A 287 13.78 7.53 -12.96
N HIS A 288 13.72 8.87 -12.99
CA HIS A 288 13.17 9.69 -11.90
C HIS A 288 11.87 10.40 -12.29
N ALA A 289 11.64 10.67 -13.58
CA ALA A 289 10.57 11.55 -14.06
C ALA A 289 9.52 10.87 -14.96
N LEU A 290 9.76 9.66 -15.48
CA LEU A 290 8.90 9.00 -16.46
C LEU A 290 7.44 8.90 -16.02
N GLY A 291 7.18 8.55 -14.75
CA GLY A 291 5.82 8.41 -14.23
C GLY A 291 5.03 9.72 -14.17
N LEU A 292 5.67 10.89 -14.28
CA LEU A 292 4.96 12.17 -14.46
C LEU A 292 4.11 12.19 -15.74
N LEU A 293 4.49 11.44 -16.78
CA LEU A 293 3.70 11.31 -18.01
C LEU A 293 2.34 10.64 -17.77
N ARG A 294 2.24 9.78 -16.74
CA ARG A 294 0.98 9.17 -16.27
C ARG A 294 0.28 10.07 -15.26
N LEU A 295 1.01 10.54 -14.24
CA LEU A 295 0.45 11.34 -13.14
C LEU A 295 -0.12 12.69 -13.59
N ARG A 296 0.32 13.25 -14.72
CA ARG A 296 -0.27 14.46 -15.29
C ARG A 296 -1.77 14.33 -15.61
N TYR A 297 -2.26 13.10 -15.80
CA TYR A 297 -3.68 12.80 -16.02
C TYR A 297 -4.44 12.47 -14.74
N SER A 298 -3.79 12.52 -13.56
CA SER A 298 -4.46 12.31 -12.28
C SER A 298 -5.68 13.21 -12.15
N LYS A 299 -6.74 12.74 -11.49
CA LYS A 299 -7.92 13.57 -11.17
C LYS A 299 -7.57 14.70 -10.20
N ASP A 300 -6.63 14.45 -9.30
CA ASP A 300 -6.15 15.41 -8.31
C ASP A 300 -5.03 16.27 -8.89
N LYS A 301 -4.97 17.55 -8.47
CA LYS A 301 -3.80 18.39 -8.71
C LYS A 301 -2.62 17.92 -7.86
N ILE A 302 -1.46 17.79 -8.49
CA ILE A 302 -0.20 17.36 -7.84
C ILE A 302 0.83 18.47 -7.99
N ILE A 303 1.48 18.85 -6.90
CA ILE A 303 2.60 19.80 -6.95
C ILE A 303 3.89 19.01 -7.12
N CYS A 304 4.67 19.31 -8.15
CA CYS A 304 6.00 18.75 -8.38
C CYS A 304 7.05 19.84 -8.12
N TYR A 305 7.77 19.70 -7.01
CA TYR A 305 8.95 20.51 -6.70
C TYR A 305 10.17 19.91 -7.40
N HIS A 306 10.97 20.73 -8.07
CA HIS A 306 12.07 20.25 -8.89
C HIS A 306 13.23 21.27 -8.94
N PRO A 307 14.46 20.86 -9.31
CA PRO A 307 15.52 21.80 -9.66
C PRO A 307 15.17 22.63 -10.90
N SER A 308 15.70 23.84 -11.00
CA SER A 308 15.54 24.65 -12.22
C SER A 308 16.22 23.96 -13.40
N ASP A 309 15.43 23.34 -14.25
CA ASP A 309 15.81 22.67 -15.49
C ASP A 309 14.84 23.18 -16.57
N GLU A 310 15.38 23.79 -17.63
CA GLU A 310 14.57 24.37 -18.71
C GLU A 310 14.06 23.31 -19.70
N GLN A 311 14.77 22.19 -19.82
CA GLN A 311 14.44 21.11 -20.75
C GLN A 311 13.40 20.16 -20.15
N GLY A 312 13.54 19.86 -18.85
CA GLY A 312 12.70 18.89 -18.16
C GLY A 312 12.85 17.48 -18.75
N PHE A 313 11.73 16.76 -18.87
CA PHE A 313 11.66 15.43 -19.50
C PHE A 313 10.50 15.36 -20.50
N GLY A 314 10.80 14.94 -21.73
CA GLY A 314 9.80 14.81 -22.80
C GLY A 314 9.01 16.09 -23.05
N ASP A 315 7.68 15.98 -23.09
CA ASP A 315 6.75 17.09 -23.33
C ASP A 315 6.11 17.64 -22.03
N LEU A 316 6.64 17.31 -20.85
CA LEU A 316 6.00 17.56 -19.57
C LEU A 316 5.69 19.04 -19.30
N PHE A 317 6.61 19.94 -19.64
CA PHE A 317 6.39 21.39 -19.45
C PHE A 317 5.45 22.00 -20.49
N LYS A 318 5.34 21.40 -21.68
CA LYS A 318 4.38 21.80 -22.71
C LYS A 318 2.96 21.33 -22.35
N HIS A 319 2.84 20.11 -21.84
CA HIS A 319 1.57 19.47 -21.52
C HIS A 319 1.48 19.11 -20.03
N LYS A 320 1.38 20.15 -19.20
CA LYS A 320 1.41 20.04 -17.73
C LYS A 320 0.22 19.30 -17.12
N LYS A 321 -0.97 19.51 -17.69
CA LYS A 321 -2.26 18.96 -17.21
C LYS A 321 -2.44 19.22 -15.70
N ASN A 322 -2.61 18.19 -14.87
CA ASN A 322 -2.85 18.36 -13.43
C ASN A 322 -1.58 18.45 -12.57
N ILE A 323 -0.38 18.54 -13.17
CA ILE A 323 0.85 18.81 -12.44
C ILE A 323 1.14 20.31 -12.41
N ILE A 324 1.40 20.82 -11.21
CA ILE A 324 1.92 22.16 -10.95
C ILE A 324 3.42 22.04 -10.68
N TYR A 325 4.23 22.47 -11.64
CA TYR A 325 5.70 22.48 -11.52
C TYR A 325 6.16 23.72 -10.76
N LYS A 326 6.97 23.51 -9.71
CA LYS A 326 7.58 24.56 -8.89
C LYS A 326 9.08 24.34 -8.81
N ALA A 327 9.84 25.16 -9.54
CA ALA A 327 11.29 25.17 -9.44
C ALA A 327 11.71 25.68 -8.05
N LEU A 328 12.62 24.97 -7.40
CA LEU A 328 13.23 25.37 -6.14
C LEU A 328 14.60 26.02 -6.38
N LYS A 329 14.95 26.96 -5.51
CA LYS A 329 16.32 27.49 -5.42
C LYS A 329 17.18 26.60 -4.49
N PRO A 330 18.52 26.61 -4.66
CA PRO A 330 19.43 26.03 -3.67
C PRO A 330 19.08 26.46 -2.25
N PHE A 331 18.99 25.50 -1.33
CA PHE A 331 18.66 25.70 0.09
C PHE A 331 17.27 26.28 0.36
N GLU A 332 16.40 26.33 -0.64
CA GLU A 332 14.99 26.66 -0.43
C GLU A 332 14.30 25.54 0.35
N SER A 333 13.59 25.93 1.41
CA SER A 333 12.84 25.01 2.25
C SER A 333 11.35 25.06 1.97
N VAL A 334 10.76 23.90 1.71
CA VAL A 334 9.31 23.72 1.56
C VAL A 334 8.78 22.97 2.76
N LYS A 335 7.88 23.61 3.52
CA LYS A 335 7.20 22.98 4.65
C LYS A 335 5.82 22.46 4.23
N ILE A 336 5.61 21.16 4.40
CA ILE A 336 4.30 20.51 4.21
C ILE A 336 3.87 19.95 5.57
N LYS A 337 2.94 20.64 6.23
CA LYS A 337 2.51 20.37 7.61
C LYS A 337 3.70 20.32 8.58
N HIS A 338 4.09 19.13 9.02
CA HIS A 338 5.14 18.89 10.01
C HIS A 338 6.44 18.35 9.41
N ILE A 339 6.52 18.27 8.08
CA ILE A 339 7.72 17.84 7.35
C ILE A 339 8.28 19.02 6.56
N THR A 340 9.57 19.28 6.69
CA THR A 340 10.28 20.33 5.93
C THR A 340 11.29 19.67 5.00
N PHE A 341 11.27 20.04 3.73
CA PHE A 341 12.23 19.60 2.71
C PHE A 341 13.12 20.78 2.34
N THR A 342 14.43 20.65 2.47
CA THR A 342 15.41 21.66 2.03
C THR A 342 16.19 21.13 0.85
N ALA A 343 16.16 21.85 -0.28
CA ALA A 343 16.82 21.45 -1.51
C ALA A 343 18.35 21.62 -1.41
N LEU A 344 19.09 20.56 -1.71
CA LEU A 344 20.55 20.52 -1.63
C LEU A 344 21.17 20.29 -3.01
N PRO A 345 21.90 21.26 -3.59
CA PRO A 345 22.64 21.07 -4.84
C PRO A 345 23.58 19.86 -4.81
N LEU A 346 23.41 18.94 -5.77
CA LEU A 346 24.32 17.82 -6.00
C LEU A 346 25.16 18.05 -7.26
N ILE A 347 26.21 17.23 -7.43
CA ILE A 347 27.02 17.18 -8.65
C ILE A 347 26.53 16.00 -9.48
N HIS A 348 25.87 16.28 -10.61
CA HIS A 348 25.35 15.28 -11.54
C HIS A 348 25.24 15.90 -12.96
N SER A 349 24.91 15.11 -13.98
CA SER A 349 24.88 15.57 -15.38
C SER A 349 23.71 16.50 -15.71
N LYS A 350 22.63 16.46 -14.92
CA LYS A 350 21.52 17.42 -14.95
C LYS A 350 21.53 18.31 -13.71
N PRO A 351 20.81 19.45 -13.71
CA PRO A 351 20.50 20.15 -12.47
C PRO A 351 19.82 19.17 -11.50
N THR A 352 20.48 18.89 -10.38
CA THR A 352 20.03 17.87 -9.43
C THR A 352 20.04 18.41 -8.01
N PHE A 353 18.95 18.12 -7.29
CA PHE A 353 18.85 18.31 -5.85
C PHE A 353 18.74 16.99 -5.12
N GLY A 354 19.47 16.87 -4.02
CA GLY A 354 19.11 16.03 -2.90
C GLY A 354 18.20 16.81 -1.96
N TYR A 355 17.71 16.15 -0.92
CA TYR A 355 16.81 16.77 0.04
C TYR A 355 17.25 16.46 1.47
N PHE A 356 17.36 17.52 2.29
CA PHE A 356 17.37 17.36 3.74
C PHE A 356 15.94 17.45 4.25
N ILE A 357 15.48 16.39 4.91
CA ILE A 357 14.08 16.19 5.30
C ILE A 357 14.03 16.20 6.83
N GLU A 358 13.40 17.23 7.39
CA GLU A 358 13.21 17.39 8.82
C GLU A 358 11.77 16.99 9.17
N SER A 359 11.61 16.05 10.11
CA SER A 359 10.32 15.61 10.62
C SER A 359 10.30 15.66 12.15
N LYS A 360 9.22 15.19 12.78
CA LYS A 360 9.15 15.08 14.25
C LYS A 360 10.00 13.95 14.82
N SER A 361 10.27 12.91 14.03
CA SER A 361 10.91 11.68 14.50
C SER A 361 12.35 11.54 14.04
N GLU A 362 12.70 12.10 12.89
CA GLU A 362 13.99 11.90 12.24
C GLU A 362 14.33 13.02 11.25
N ASN A 363 15.64 13.28 11.13
CA ASN A 363 16.28 14.12 10.13
C ASN A 363 16.98 13.24 9.10
N ILE A 364 16.55 13.32 7.84
CA ILE A 364 17.02 12.45 6.76
C ILE A 364 17.78 13.27 5.72
N ALA A 365 18.98 12.82 5.33
CA ALA A 365 19.65 13.29 4.13
C ALA A 365 19.39 12.30 2.99
N TYR A 366 18.70 12.73 1.93
CA TYR A 366 18.40 11.96 0.73
C TYR A 366 19.22 12.49 -0.45
N LEU A 367 20.29 11.79 -0.81
CA LEU A 367 21.39 12.29 -1.64
C LEU A 367 21.61 11.41 -2.88
N THR A 368 20.65 11.47 -3.80
CA THR A 368 20.72 10.75 -5.09
C THR A 368 20.11 11.64 -6.19
N ASP A 369 20.57 11.59 -7.42
CA ASP A 369 21.81 10.92 -7.89
C ASP A 369 22.98 11.90 -7.83
N CYS A 370 24.19 11.41 -7.56
CA CYS A 370 25.34 12.30 -7.50
C CYS A 370 26.69 11.60 -7.69
N ALA A 371 27.63 12.32 -8.30
CA ALA A 371 29.06 12.03 -8.26
C ALA A 371 29.76 12.67 -7.05
N GLY A 372 29.00 13.41 -6.23
CA GLY A 372 29.48 14.16 -5.07
C GLY A 372 28.53 15.30 -4.70
N LEU A 373 28.83 15.95 -3.57
CA LEU A 373 28.05 17.09 -3.07
C LEU A 373 28.76 18.40 -3.43
N LYS A 374 28.00 19.46 -3.74
CA LYS A 374 28.58 20.82 -3.78
C LYS A 374 29.08 21.21 -2.38
N LYS A 375 30.11 22.07 -2.32
CA LYS A 375 30.72 22.51 -1.05
C LYS A 375 29.68 23.03 -0.05
N ASP A 376 28.80 23.93 -0.50
CA ASP A 376 27.78 24.52 0.37
C ASP A 376 26.77 23.48 0.88
N SER A 377 26.46 22.44 0.09
CA SER A 377 25.60 21.32 0.51
C SER A 377 26.27 20.46 1.58
N MET A 378 27.58 20.20 1.41
CA MET A 378 28.38 19.50 2.41
C MET A 378 28.46 20.30 3.72
N ASP A 379 28.73 21.60 3.64
CA ASP A 379 28.83 22.48 4.81
C ASP A 379 27.48 22.63 5.52
N PHE A 380 26.38 22.75 4.76
CA PHE A 380 25.02 22.70 5.31
C PHE A 380 24.77 21.39 6.08
N LEU A 381 25.05 20.24 5.48
CA LEU A 381 24.81 18.94 6.11
C LEU A 381 25.68 18.72 7.36
N LYS A 382 26.94 19.18 7.36
CA LYS A 382 27.81 19.15 8.55
C LYS A 382 27.27 19.98 9.72
N SER A 383 26.47 21.00 9.43
CA SER A 383 25.82 21.83 10.47
C SER A 383 24.56 21.19 11.06
N LYS A 384 24.10 20.06 10.50
CA LYS A 384 22.86 19.39 10.87
C LYS A 384 23.13 18.11 11.66
N ASN A 385 22.21 17.78 12.55
CA ASN A 385 22.13 16.44 13.13
C ASN A 385 21.39 15.53 12.15
N ILE A 386 22.10 14.56 11.57
CA ILE A 386 21.55 13.63 10.59
C ILE A 386 21.29 12.29 11.28
N ASP A 387 20.01 11.89 11.37
CA ASP A 387 19.65 10.58 11.90
C ASP A 387 19.93 9.51 10.85
N ILE A 388 19.54 9.76 9.60
CA ILE A 388 19.68 8.77 8.51
C ILE A 388 20.22 9.44 7.25
N CYS A 389 21.27 8.88 6.68
CA CYS A 389 21.79 9.27 5.37
C CYS A 389 21.54 8.18 4.33
N TYR A 390 20.81 8.53 3.29
CA TYR A 390 20.59 7.75 2.09
C TYR A 390 21.39 8.39 0.96
N ILE A 391 22.33 7.66 0.37
CA ILE A 391 23.27 8.23 -0.61
C ILE A 391 23.50 7.31 -1.80
N ASP A 392 23.60 7.92 -2.98
CA ASP A 392 24.00 7.26 -4.23
C ASP A 392 25.31 6.47 -4.04
N ALA A 393 25.31 5.24 -4.54
CA ALA A 393 26.50 4.42 -4.73
C ALA A 393 26.34 3.53 -5.99
N GLY A 394 25.84 4.10 -7.09
CA GLY A 394 25.50 3.37 -8.30
C GLY A 394 26.65 3.02 -9.23
N ALA A 395 27.86 3.55 -8.99
CA ALA A 395 29.01 3.26 -9.86
C ALA A 395 29.77 2.00 -9.40
N PHE A 396 29.85 1.01 -10.29
CA PHE A 396 30.61 -0.22 -10.05
C PHE A 396 32.11 0.03 -10.19
N ILE A 397 32.92 -0.62 -9.34
CA ILE A 397 34.38 -0.62 -9.42
C ILE A 397 34.88 -2.02 -9.78
N GLU A 398 35.74 -2.13 -10.78
CA GLU A 398 36.22 -3.41 -11.32
C GLU A 398 37.31 -4.08 -10.47
N SER A 399 38.07 -3.28 -9.72
CA SER A 399 39.15 -3.75 -8.84
C SER A 399 38.96 -3.19 -7.44
N ASN A 400 39.07 -4.07 -6.43
CA ASN A 400 39.19 -3.70 -5.02
C ASN A 400 40.65 -3.45 -4.61
N ASP A 401 41.59 -3.40 -5.55
CA ASP A 401 42.95 -2.95 -5.27
C ASP A 401 42.94 -1.45 -4.97
N LEU A 402 42.86 -1.15 -3.67
CA LEU A 402 42.83 0.21 -3.13
C LEU A 402 44.21 0.90 -3.18
N SER A 403 45.26 0.23 -3.67
CA SER A 403 46.57 0.86 -3.86
C SER A 403 46.55 1.95 -4.94
N GLN A 404 45.58 1.90 -5.85
CA GLN A 404 45.31 2.93 -6.86
C GLN A 404 43.86 3.40 -6.79
N LYS A 405 43.58 4.60 -7.29
CA LYS A 405 42.19 5.11 -7.34
C LYS A 405 41.35 4.17 -8.21
N PRO A 406 40.33 3.48 -7.66
CA PRO A 406 39.60 2.48 -8.40
C PRO A 406 38.83 3.14 -9.55
N LYS A 407 38.93 2.53 -10.74
CA LYS A 407 38.19 2.99 -11.92
C LYS A 407 36.74 2.57 -11.78
N LYS A 408 35.84 3.56 -11.69
CA LYS A 408 34.40 3.35 -11.69
C LYS A 408 33.82 3.40 -13.10
N ASP A 409 32.74 2.68 -13.34
CA ASP A 409 32.08 2.57 -14.65
C ASP A 409 31.19 3.77 -15.02
N SER A 410 30.89 4.65 -14.07
CA SER A 410 30.17 5.91 -14.32
C SER A 410 30.81 7.11 -13.61
N PRO A 411 31.10 8.21 -14.32
CA PRO A 411 31.58 9.44 -13.70
C PRO A 411 30.47 10.23 -12.97
N ASN A 412 29.19 9.93 -13.24
CA ASN A 412 28.04 10.69 -12.75
C ASN A 412 27.46 10.17 -11.43
N HIS A 413 27.92 9.01 -10.97
CA HIS A 413 27.50 8.37 -9.72
C HIS A 413 28.71 8.11 -8.82
N LEU A 414 28.48 8.08 -7.51
CA LEU A 414 29.48 7.66 -6.54
C LEU A 414 29.69 6.15 -6.62
N SER A 415 30.93 5.71 -6.37
CA SER A 415 31.17 4.34 -5.92
C SER A 415 30.86 4.20 -4.43
N TYR A 416 30.70 2.97 -3.92
CA TYR A 416 30.48 2.74 -2.49
C TYR A 416 31.59 3.31 -1.59
N LEU A 417 32.84 3.37 -2.08
CA LEU A 417 33.99 3.93 -1.35
C LEU A 417 33.89 5.46 -1.24
N GLU A 418 33.51 6.12 -2.34
CA GLU A 418 33.32 7.58 -2.35
C GLU A 418 32.10 7.96 -1.48
N ALA A 419 31.01 7.20 -1.56
CA ALA A 419 29.85 7.37 -0.70
C ALA A 419 30.21 7.17 0.79
N GLN A 420 31.01 6.14 1.11
CA GLN A 420 31.52 5.90 2.46
C GLN A 420 32.33 7.10 2.96
N HIS A 421 33.20 7.70 2.16
CA HIS A 421 33.97 8.87 2.58
C HIS A 421 33.08 10.07 2.92
N ILE A 422 32.01 10.29 2.15
CA ILE A 422 31.01 11.33 2.45
C ILE A 422 30.27 11.01 3.74
N ILE A 423 29.82 9.76 3.93
CA ILE A 423 29.13 9.34 5.16
C ILE A 423 30.05 9.51 6.39
N ASP A 424 31.31 9.10 6.30
CA ASP A 424 32.29 9.20 7.40
C ASP A 424 32.59 10.67 7.75
N THR A 425 32.48 11.57 6.78
CA THR A 425 32.58 13.02 6.98
C THR A 425 31.34 13.59 7.66
N LEU A 426 30.14 13.16 7.27
CA LEU A 426 28.86 13.66 7.78
C LEU A 426 28.47 13.05 9.14
N LYS A 427 28.98 11.85 9.47
CA LYS A 427 28.73 11.12 10.72
C LYS A 427 27.24 11.00 11.09
N PRO A 428 26.35 10.55 10.19
CA PRO A 428 24.96 10.31 10.54
C PRO A 428 24.84 9.17 11.56
N LYS A 429 23.73 9.11 12.32
CA LYS A 429 23.50 7.99 13.24
C LYS A 429 23.40 6.65 12.50
N THR A 430 22.86 6.65 11.29
CA THR A 430 22.78 5.49 10.41
C THR A 430 22.90 5.93 8.94
N ALA A 431 23.45 5.07 8.08
CA ALA A 431 23.49 5.31 6.64
C ALA A 431 23.13 4.07 5.82
N ARG A 432 22.64 4.31 4.60
CA ARG A 432 22.33 3.30 3.59
C ARG A 432 22.75 3.79 2.21
N LEU A 433 23.27 2.86 1.41
CA LEU A 433 23.62 3.07 0.01
C LEU A 433 22.42 2.78 -0.90
N MET A 434 22.32 3.46 -2.04
CA MET A 434 21.24 3.24 -3.00
C MET A 434 21.71 3.41 -4.44
N HIS A 435 20.76 3.40 -5.38
CA HIS A 435 20.97 3.47 -6.81
C HIS A 435 21.79 2.26 -7.34
N ILE A 436 21.56 1.08 -6.77
CA ILE A 436 22.37 -0.13 -7.00
C ILE A 436 22.12 -0.74 -8.39
N SER A 437 23.19 -1.06 -9.11
CA SER A 437 23.14 -1.83 -10.35
C SER A 437 23.18 -3.34 -10.11
N HIS A 438 22.71 -4.13 -11.07
CA HIS A 438 22.81 -5.59 -10.99
C HIS A 438 24.28 -6.11 -10.92
N ARG A 439 25.25 -5.34 -11.43
CA ARG A 439 26.69 -5.65 -11.34
C ARG A 439 27.17 -5.53 -9.90
N ILE A 440 26.82 -4.43 -9.23
CA ILE A 440 27.12 -4.22 -7.82
C ILE A 440 26.44 -5.30 -6.99
N LEU A 441 25.14 -5.52 -7.19
CA LEU A 441 24.37 -6.54 -6.47
C LEU A 441 25.03 -7.94 -6.57
N GLN A 442 25.50 -8.33 -7.75
CA GLN A 442 26.21 -9.59 -7.94
C GLN A 442 27.54 -9.65 -7.17
N SER A 443 28.23 -8.53 -7.02
CA SER A 443 29.53 -8.46 -6.35
C SER A 443 29.46 -8.29 -4.82
N LEU A 444 28.28 -8.04 -4.25
CA LEU A 444 28.13 -7.75 -2.81
C LEU A 444 28.71 -8.85 -1.92
N SER A 445 28.54 -10.13 -2.28
CA SER A 445 29.03 -11.25 -1.48
C SER A 445 30.56 -11.30 -1.35
N THR A 446 31.27 -10.58 -2.22
CA THR A 446 32.74 -10.51 -2.24
C THR A 446 33.27 -9.14 -1.80
N GLN A 447 32.39 -8.20 -1.46
CA GLN A 447 32.77 -6.86 -1.01
C GLN A 447 32.62 -6.73 0.50
N ASN A 448 33.60 -6.12 1.15
CA ASN A 448 33.52 -5.78 2.56
C ASN A 448 32.89 -4.39 2.72
N LEU A 449 31.56 -4.34 2.72
CA LEU A 449 30.82 -3.07 2.80
C LEU A 449 30.65 -2.61 4.24
N ARG A 450 31.04 -1.36 4.53
CA ARG A 450 30.77 -0.71 5.82
C ARG A 450 29.30 -0.31 5.98
N TYR A 451 28.63 0.00 4.87
CA TYR A 451 27.24 0.45 4.84
C TYR A 451 26.45 -0.42 3.86
N GLU A 452 25.25 -0.81 4.27
CA GLU A 452 24.38 -1.68 3.47
C GLU A 452 23.62 -0.90 2.39
N TYR A 453 23.36 -1.57 1.27
CA TYR A 453 22.41 -1.08 0.28
C TYR A 453 20.96 -1.27 0.76
N VAL A 454 20.10 -0.33 0.36
CA VAL A 454 18.64 -0.44 0.40
C VAL A 454 18.25 -1.54 -0.62
N LEU A 455 17.77 -2.73 -0.19
CA LEU A 455 17.55 -3.91 -1.06
C LEU A 455 16.24 -4.68 -0.85
#